data_AF-A0A515L883-F1
#
_entry.id   AF-A0A515L883-F1
#
_cell.length_a   1.000
_cell.length_b   1.000
_cell.length_c   1.000
_cell.angle_alpha   90.00
_cell.angle_beta   90.00
_cell.angle_gamma   90.00
#
_symmetry.space_group_name_H-M   'P 1'
#
loop_
_entity.id
_entity.type
_entity.pdbx_description
1 polymer ?
#
loop_
_entity_poly.entity_id
_entity_poly.type
_entity_poly.pdbx_seq_one_letter_code
_entity_poly.pdbx_strand_id
1 'polypeptide(L)'
;MRIVAGEWRGRKLVAPKGEATRPTADRTRETLFNMLTSRIGPFDGLTVADLFAGSGALGLEALSRGARSSLFVEQDPAAVDAIRANIAALGARERSEVRRGSVMELAPVQAPYDLMLLDPPYGTGAAGVALDRLARLGWIGPATWIAAETGADEQLTVKGLATQVERKVGKARLWLLRAEG
;
A
#
# COMPACT_ATOMS: atom_id res chain seq x y z
N MET A 1 15.57 -1.27 -6.06
CA MET A 1 14.59 -0.82 -5.07
C MET A 1 15.29 -0.40 -3.77
N ARG A 2 14.88 0.72 -3.18
CA ARG A 2 15.37 1.20 -1.87
C ARG A 2 14.28 2.03 -1.18
N ILE A 3 14.38 2.20 0.12
CA ILE A 3 13.56 3.15 0.88
C ILE A 3 13.94 4.58 0.51
N VAL A 4 12.96 5.44 0.28
CA VAL A 4 13.12 6.80 -0.26
C VAL A 4 13.33 7.83 0.85
N ALA A 5 12.56 7.74 1.95
CA ALA A 5 12.62 8.69 3.06
C ALA A 5 12.43 8.02 4.43
N GLY A 6 12.60 8.81 5.50
CA GLY A 6 12.40 8.36 6.87
C GLY A 6 13.62 7.66 7.49
N GLU A 7 13.37 6.93 8.57
CA GLU A 7 14.37 6.23 9.41
C GLU A 7 15.32 5.34 8.59
N TRP A 8 14.79 4.66 7.57
CA TRP A 8 15.53 3.69 6.78
C TRP A 8 15.92 4.21 5.40
N ARG A 9 15.92 5.53 5.19
CA ARG A 9 16.27 6.16 3.91
C ARG A 9 17.54 5.56 3.30
N GLY A 10 17.45 5.17 2.03
CA GLY A 10 18.56 4.64 1.25
C GLY A 10 18.84 3.14 1.45
N ARG A 11 18.21 2.48 2.43
CA ARG A 11 18.35 1.04 2.65
C ARG A 11 17.76 0.27 1.46
N LYS A 12 18.52 -0.72 0.97
CA LYS A 12 18.09 -1.58 -0.15
C LYS A 12 17.00 -2.54 0.30
N LEU A 13 16.07 -2.82 -0.60
CA LEU A 13 15.04 -3.84 -0.42
C LEU A 13 15.27 -4.98 -1.42
N VAL A 14 15.04 -6.20 -0.95
CA VAL A 14 14.94 -7.41 -1.76
C VAL A 14 13.63 -7.35 -2.56
N ALA A 15 13.72 -7.66 -3.85
CA ALA A 15 12.56 -7.82 -4.73
C ALA A 15 12.25 -9.32 -4.92
N PRO A 16 10.98 -9.71 -5.11
CA PRO A 16 10.60 -11.05 -5.50
C PRO A 16 11.29 -11.48 -6.80
N LYS A 17 11.55 -12.78 -6.96
CA LYS A 17 12.17 -13.32 -8.18
C LYS A 17 11.24 -13.06 -9.38
N GLY A 18 11.75 -12.39 -10.42
CA GLY A 18 10.99 -12.02 -11.62
C GLY A 18 10.55 -10.56 -11.67
N GLU A 19 10.54 -9.86 -10.53
CA GLU A 19 10.27 -8.42 -10.43
C GLU A 19 11.57 -7.60 -10.45
N ALA A 20 12.41 -7.83 -11.48
CA ALA A 20 13.58 -6.98 -11.70
C ALA A 20 13.12 -5.52 -11.79
N THR A 21 13.54 -4.73 -10.80
CA THR A 21 13.01 -3.41 -10.46
C THR A 21 12.97 -2.48 -11.67
N ARG A 22 11.77 -2.10 -12.10
CA ARG A 22 11.58 -1.04 -13.09
C ARG A 22 11.84 0.32 -12.42
N PRO A 23 12.71 1.19 -12.96
CA PRO A 23 12.97 2.54 -12.41
C PRO A 23 11.70 3.39 -12.18
N THR A 24 10.64 3.10 -12.94
CA THR A 24 9.33 3.72 -12.79
C THR A 24 8.73 3.50 -11.40
N ALA A 25 8.95 2.35 -10.76
CA ALA A 25 8.38 2.03 -9.46
C ALA A 25 8.91 2.94 -8.33
N ASP A 26 10.20 3.31 -8.36
CA ASP A 26 10.78 4.20 -7.34
C ASP A 26 10.21 5.63 -7.47
N ARG A 27 10.08 6.15 -8.70
CA ARG A 27 9.50 7.49 -8.95
C ARG A 27 7.99 7.53 -8.67
N THR A 28 7.26 6.47 -9.02
CA THR A 28 5.83 6.36 -8.73
C THR A 28 5.59 6.34 -7.23
N ARG A 29 6.35 5.54 -6.47
CA ARG A 29 6.28 5.51 -5.01
C ARG A 29 6.64 6.85 -4.38
N GLU A 30 7.71 7.52 -4.81
CA GLU A 30 8.06 8.85 -4.32
C GLU A 30 6.91 9.84 -4.55
N THR A 31 6.34 9.83 -5.77
CA THR A 31 5.18 10.66 -6.12
C THR A 31 3.99 10.36 -5.20
N LEU A 32 3.68 9.08 -4.98
CA LEU A 32 2.59 8.64 -4.12
C LEU A 32 2.77 9.17 -2.69
N PHE A 33 3.92 8.92 -2.07
CA PHE A 33 4.16 9.35 -0.70
C PHE A 33 4.24 10.87 -0.54
N ASN A 34 4.68 11.60 -1.56
CA ASN A 34 4.60 13.07 -1.55
C ASN A 34 3.13 13.55 -1.54
N MET A 35 2.26 12.92 -2.34
CA MET A 35 0.83 13.25 -2.34
C MET A 35 0.13 12.88 -1.02
N LEU A 36 0.52 11.77 -0.40
CA LEU A 36 0.01 11.36 0.92
C LEU A 36 0.49 12.31 2.01
N THR A 37 1.79 12.63 2.05
CA THR A 37 2.38 13.53 3.05
C THR A 37 1.72 14.91 3.02
N SER A 38 1.41 15.44 1.82
CA SER A 38 0.76 16.75 1.70
C SER A 38 -0.70 16.78 2.20
N ARG A 39 -1.31 15.63 2.47
CA ARG A 39 -2.73 15.48 2.83
C ARG A 39 -2.93 14.96 4.24
N ILE A 40 -2.12 13.98 4.62
CA ILE A 40 -2.17 13.31 5.92
C ILE A 40 -1.26 14.01 6.93
N GLY A 41 -0.16 14.60 6.45
CA GLY A 41 0.90 15.13 7.31
C GLY A 41 1.92 14.04 7.69
N PRO A 42 2.53 14.12 8.89
CA PRO A 42 3.45 13.10 9.36
C PRO A 42 2.74 11.74 9.50
N PHE A 43 3.48 10.66 9.31
CA PHE A 43 2.92 9.30 9.38
C PHE A 43 2.91 8.77 10.82
N ASP A 44 3.34 9.58 11.79
CA ASP A 44 3.46 9.23 13.19
C ASP A 44 2.13 8.71 13.75
N GLY A 45 2.15 7.50 14.30
CA GLY A 45 0.99 6.90 14.93
C GLY A 45 0.02 6.18 13.98
N LEU A 46 0.17 6.33 12.66
CA LEU A 46 -0.74 5.72 11.69
C LEU A 46 -0.64 4.18 11.67
N THR A 47 -1.79 3.54 11.53
CA THR A 47 -1.92 2.13 11.17
C THR A 47 -2.06 2.00 9.66
N VAL A 48 -1.22 1.15 9.07
CA VAL A 48 -1.13 1.00 7.62
C VAL A 48 -1.50 -0.43 7.22
N ALA A 49 -2.25 -0.59 6.14
CA ALA A 49 -2.43 -1.87 5.46
C ALA A 49 -1.82 -1.79 4.06
N ASP A 50 -0.79 -2.59 3.80
CA ASP A 50 -0.19 -2.81 2.47
C ASP A 50 -0.80 -4.08 1.87
N LEU A 51 -1.70 -3.89 0.92
CA LEU A 51 -2.51 -4.94 0.31
C LEU A 51 -2.00 -5.20 -1.11
N PHE A 52 -1.83 -6.48 -1.46
CA PHE A 52 -1.03 -6.86 -2.63
C PHE A 52 0.42 -6.39 -2.45
N ALA A 53 0.98 -6.66 -1.27
CA ALA A 53 2.19 -6.00 -0.80
C ALA A 53 3.43 -6.27 -1.66
N GLY A 54 3.46 -7.37 -2.44
CA GLY A 54 4.61 -7.74 -3.25
C GLY A 54 5.88 -7.86 -2.39
N SER A 55 6.82 -6.94 -2.58
CA SER A 55 8.05 -6.85 -1.78
C SER A 55 7.90 -6.19 -0.39
N GLY A 56 6.72 -5.64 -0.08
CA GLY A 56 6.45 -4.80 1.10
C GLY A 56 6.94 -3.36 0.95
N ALA A 57 7.26 -2.95 -0.27
CA ALA A 57 7.88 -1.67 -0.61
C ALA A 57 7.11 -0.45 -0.11
N LEU A 58 5.78 -0.51 -0.12
CA LEU A 58 4.90 0.59 0.25
C LEU A 58 4.73 0.65 1.78
N GLY A 59 4.35 -0.47 2.42
CA GLY A 59 4.20 -0.53 3.87
C GLY A 59 5.50 -0.23 4.62
N LEU A 60 6.65 -0.72 4.14
CA LEU A 60 7.96 -0.41 4.74
C LEU A 60 8.36 1.06 4.57
N GLU A 61 7.97 1.70 3.47
CA GLU A 61 8.18 3.14 3.27
C GLU A 61 7.32 3.95 4.26
N ALA A 62 6.08 3.52 4.50
CA ALA A 62 5.21 4.13 5.50
C ALA A 62 5.77 3.97 6.93
N LEU A 63 6.26 2.79 7.28
CA LEU A 63 6.94 2.53 8.56
C LEU A 63 8.19 3.39 8.73
N SER A 64 9.02 3.49 7.68
CA SER A 64 10.21 4.35 7.67
C SER A 64 9.84 5.81 7.96
N ARG A 65 8.69 6.27 7.47
CA ARG A 65 8.18 7.64 7.65
C ARG A 65 7.49 7.91 8.99
N GLY A 66 7.40 6.92 9.88
CA GLY A 66 6.87 7.09 11.24
C GLY A 66 5.59 6.31 11.54
N ALA A 67 5.03 5.55 10.58
CA ALA A 67 3.85 4.74 10.85
C ALA A 67 4.08 3.79 12.04
N ARG A 68 3.06 3.67 12.89
CA ARG A 68 3.09 2.85 14.11
C ARG A 68 3.20 1.37 13.76
N SER A 69 2.41 0.92 12.79
CA SER A 69 2.38 -0.47 12.38
C SER A 69 1.93 -0.62 10.93
N SER A 70 2.39 -1.67 10.27
CA SER A 70 1.92 -2.04 8.93
C SER A 70 1.55 -3.52 8.88
N LEU A 71 0.33 -3.81 8.42
CA LEU A 71 -0.08 -5.14 7.99
C LEU A 71 0.27 -5.30 6.51
N PHE A 72 0.98 -6.37 6.17
CA PHE A 72 1.30 -6.77 4.81
C PHE A 72 0.46 -7.99 4.41
N VAL A 73 -0.33 -7.87 3.35
CA VAL A 73 -1.15 -8.97 2.81
C VAL A 73 -0.66 -9.34 1.41
N GLU A 74 -0.20 -10.57 1.25
CA GLU A 74 0.34 -11.08 -0.01
C GLU A 74 0.09 -12.58 -0.14
N GLN A 75 -0.26 -13.04 -1.35
CA GLN A 75 -0.53 -14.45 -1.64
C GLN A 75 0.68 -15.18 -2.24
N ASP A 76 1.52 -14.47 -3.00
CA ASP A 76 2.69 -15.07 -3.66
C ASP A 76 3.76 -15.45 -2.62
N PRO A 77 4.20 -16.73 -2.57
CA PRO A 77 5.15 -17.18 -1.57
C PRO A 77 6.52 -16.48 -1.66
N ALA A 78 7.00 -16.20 -2.88
CA ALA A 78 8.30 -15.56 -3.06
C ALA A 78 8.25 -14.08 -2.64
N ALA A 79 7.11 -13.43 -2.83
CA ALA A 79 6.83 -12.09 -2.36
C ALA A 79 6.74 -12.03 -0.83
N VAL A 80 6.02 -12.97 -0.19
CA VAL A 80 5.98 -13.11 1.27
C VAL A 80 7.38 -13.31 1.86
N ASP A 81 8.23 -14.13 1.22
CA ASP A 81 9.60 -14.33 1.66
C ASP A 81 10.44 -13.04 1.54
N ALA A 82 10.24 -12.27 0.45
CA ALA A 82 10.88 -10.97 0.27
C ALA A 82 10.45 -9.95 1.35
N ILE A 83 9.14 -9.87 1.65
CA ILE A 83 8.59 -9.02 2.72
C ILE A 83 9.27 -9.36 4.05
N ARG A 84 9.30 -10.64 4.43
CA ARG A 84 9.90 -11.11 5.69
C ARG A 84 11.39 -10.80 5.77
N ALA A 85 12.12 -11.00 4.67
CA ALA A 85 13.54 -10.67 4.60
C ALA A 85 13.78 -9.16 4.76
N ASN A 86 12.98 -8.33 4.11
CA ASN A 86 13.06 -6.87 4.21
C ASN A 86 12.73 -6.36 5.62
N ILE A 87 11.65 -6.87 6.23
CA ILE A 87 11.29 -6.57 7.63
C ILE A 87 12.45 -6.93 8.57
N ALA A 88 13.05 -8.10 8.41
CA ALA A 88 14.18 -8.53 9.22
C ALA A 88 15.41 -7.62 9.03
N ALA A 89 15.75 -7.28 7.79
CA ALA A 89 16.90 -6.44 7.47
C ALA A 89 16.76 -5.01 8.02
N LEU A 90 15.53 -4.51 8.14
CA LEU A 90 15.22 -3.17 8.66
C LEU A 90 14.97 -3.15 10.17
N GLY A 91 14.91 -4.32 10.83
CA GLY A 91 14.55 -4.39 12.25
C GLY A 91 13.08 -4.01 12.51
N ALA A 92 12.21 -4.15 11.52
CA ALA A 92 10.83 -3.65 11.56
C ALA A 92 9.82 -4.64 12.18
N ARG A 93 10.29 -5.74 12.77
CA ARG A 93 9.43 -6.88 13.18
C ARG A 93 8.31 -6.48 14.13
N GLU A 94 8.59 -5.65 15.13
CA GLU A 94 7.61 -5.22 16.13
C GLU A 94 6.52 -4.30 15.56
N ARG A 95 6.79 -3.68 14.40
CA ARG A 95 5.87 -2.80 13.69
C ARG A 95 5.22 -3.47 12.48
N SER A 96 5.44 -4.78 12.27
CA SER A 96 5.02 -5.46 11.05
C SER A 96 4.25 -6.75 11.33
N GLU A 97 3.07 -6.88 10.73
CA GLU A 97 2.33 -8.15 10.64
C GLU A 97 2.35 -8.62 9.18
N VAL A 98 2.70 -9.89 8.92
CA VAL A 98 2.66 -10.46 7.57
C VAL A 98 1.59 -11.55 7.51
N ARG A 99 0.58 -11.33 6.67
CA ARG A 99 -0.50 -12.28 6.42
C ARG A 99 -0.38 -12.84 5.01
N ARG A 100 -0.05 -14.13 4.93
CA ARG A 100 -0.05 -14.85 3.66
C ARG A 100 -1.48 -15.23 3.29
N GLY A 101 -1.97 -14.75 2.15
CA GLY A 101 -3.32 -15.03 1.66
C GLY A 101 -3.84 -13.96 0.72
N SER A 102 -5.04 -14.18 0.18
CA SER A 102 -5.67 -13.21 -0.70
C SER A 102 -6.29 -12.05 0.08
N VAL A 103 -6.14 -10.83 -0.44
CA VAL A 103 -6.86 -9.64 0.06
C VAL A 103 -8.38 -9.87 0.03
N MET A 104 -8.86 -10.69 -0.92
CA MET A 104 -10.28 -11.04 -1.05
C MET A 104 -10.79 -11.96 0.06
N GLU A 105 -9.91 -12.54 0.86
CA GLU A 105 -10.24 -13.48 1.95
C GLU A 105 -10.11 -12.84 3.33
N LEU A 106 -9.81 -11.53 3.39
CA LEU A 106 -9.69 -10.82 4.65
C LEU A 106 -11.02 -10.83 5.42
N ALA A 107 -10.88 -11.02 6.73
CA ALA A 107 -11.98 -11.00 7.69
C ALA A 107 -12.34 -9.55 8.10
N PRO A 108 -13.53 -9.34 8.71
CA PRO A 108 -13.85 -8.06 9.34
C PRO A 108 -12.81 -7.64 10.38
N VAL A 109 -12.62 -6.33 10.53
CA VAL A 109 -11.77 -5.74 11.57
C VAL A 109 -12.59 -4.93 12.56
N GLN A 110 -12.08 -4.79 13.79
CA GLN A 110 -12.77 -4.04 14.85
C GLN A 110 -12.58 -2.53 14.71
N ALA A 111 -11.49 -2.09 14.08
CA ALA A 111 -11.19 -0.69 13.83
C ALA A 111 -10.64 -0.53 12.40
N PRO A 112 -11.00 0.55 11.71
CA PRO A 112 -10.47 0.84 10.39
C PRO A 112 -8.98 1.19 10.46
N TYR A 113 -8.30 1.04 9.33
CA TYR A 113 -6.91 1.49 9.17
C TYR A 113 -6.86 2.97 8.84
N ASP A 114 -5.80 3.66 9.25
CA ASP A 114 -5.61 5.08 8.91
C ASP A 114 -5.21 5.26 7.45
N LEU A 115 -4.39 4.33 6.93
CA LEU A 115 -3.90 4.33 5.56
C LEU A 115 -3.94 2.93 4.95
N MET A 116 -4.56 2.80 3.78
CA MET A 116 -4.54 1.59 2.97
C MET A 116 -3.78 1.84 1.68
N LEU A 117 -2.86 0.94 1.33
CA LEU A 117 -2.03 0.97 0.14
C LEU A 117 -2.37 -0.26 -0.70
N LEU A 118 -2.71 -0.07 -1.98
CA LEU A 118 -3.10 -1.14 -2.89
C LEU A 118 -2.28 -1.03 -4.19
N ASP A 119 -1.51 -2.06 -4.53
CA ASP A 119 -0.81 -2.18 -5.81
C ASP A 119 -1.12 -3.52 -6.49
N PRO A 120 -2.39 -3.76 -6.89
CA PRO A 120 -2.76 -5.02 -7.50
C PRO A 120 -2.24 -5.14 -8.94
N PRO A 121 -2.18 -6.37 -9.49
CA PRO A 121 -1.86 -6.58 -10.89
C PRO A 121 -2.80 -5.80 -11.83
N TYR A 122 -2.24 -5.07 -12.79
CA TYR A 122 -2.99 -4.24 -13.74
C TYR A 122 -3.93 -5.07 -14.62
N GLY A 123 -5.04 -4.45 -15.05
CA GLY A 123 -6.01 -5.04 -15.98
C GLY A 123 -6.92 -6.09 -15.35
N THR A 124 -6.86 -6.27 -14.03
CA THR A 124 -7.66 -7.28 -13.32
C THR A 124 -8.93 -6.71 -12.67
N GLY A 125 -9.01 -5.39 -12.49
CA GLY A 125 -10.07 -4.76 -11.68
C GLY A 125 -10.00 -5.09 -10.18
N ALA A 126 -8.95 -5.77 -9.72
CA ALA A 126 -8.85 -6.25 -8.34
C ALA A 126 -8.88 -5.12 -7.29
N ALA A 127 -8.36 -3.93 -7.61
CA ALA A 127 -8.43 -2.75 -6.73
C ALA A 127 -9.88 -2.43 -6.34
N GLY A 128 -10.78 -2.32 -7.33
CA GLY A 128 -12.17 -1.95 -7.10
C GLY A 128 -12.93 -3.01 -6.29
N VAL A 129 -12.75 -4.28 -6.64
CA VAL A 129 -13.38 -5.41 -5.93
C VAL A 129 -12.89 -5.50 -4.48
N ALA A 130 -11.58 -5.33 -4.25
CA ALA A 130 -11.01 -5.34 -2.91
C ALA A 130 -11.57 -4.18 -2.07
N LEU A 131 -11.61 -2.96 -2.60
CA LEU A 131 -12.10 -1.79 -1.88
C LEU A 131 -13.59 -1.88 -1.53
N ASP A 132 -14.44 -2.32 -2.47
CA ASP A 132 -15.87 -2.54 -2.19
C ASP A 132 -16.08 -3.53 -1.04
N ARG A 133 -15.30 -4.62 -1.03
CA ARG A 133 -15.36 -5.62 0.05
C ARG A 133 -14.86 -5.03 1.37
N LEU A 134 -13.70 -4.37 1.36
CA LEU A 134 -13.05 -3.84 2.57
C LEU A 134 -13.88 -2.75 3.23
N ALA A 135 -14.61 -1.94 2.45
CA ALA A 135 -15.58 -0.98 2.96
C ALA A 135 -16.67 -1.66 3.81
N ARG A 136 -17.18 -2.82 3.37
CA ARG A 136 -18.21 -3.59 4.10
C ARG A 136 -17.67 -4.34 5.33
N LEU A 137 -16.37 -4.56 5.37
CA LEU A 137 -15.69 -5.32 6.44
C LEU A 137 -15.13 -4.43 7.55
N GLY A 138 -15.40 -3.12 7.52
CA GLY A 138 -14.96 -2.17 8.55
C GLY A 138 -13.50 -1.71 8.44
N TRP A 139 -12.82 -2.01 7.32
CA TRP A 139 -11.43 -1.60 7.10
C TRP A 139 -11.29 -0.10 6.79
N ILE A 140 -12.34 0.49 6.23
CA ILE A 140 -12.38 1.88 5.78
C ILE A 140 -13.34 2.65 6.69
N GLY A 141 -12.80 3.67 7.37
CA GLY A 141 -13.58 4.64 8.16
C GLY A 141 -13.54 6.04 7.54
N PRO A 142 -14.25 7.02 8.15
CA PRO A 142 -14.32 8.39 7.62
C PRO A 142 -12.96 9.08 7.50
N ALA A 143 -11.99 8.71 8.35
CA ALA A 143 -10.63 9.26 8.36
C ALA A 143 -9.64 8.50 7.47
N THR A 144 -10.00 7.29 7.00
CA THR A 144 -9.10 6.42 6.25
C THR A 144 -8.73 7.05 4.91
N TRP A 145 -7.43 7.11 4.64
CA TRP A 145 -6.91 7.40 3.32
C TRP A 145 -6.62 6.10 2.58
N ILE A 146 -6.95 6.07 1.30
CA ILE A 146 -6.71 4.93 0.43
C ILE A 146 -5.83 5.40 -0.72
N ALA A 147 -4.69 4.77 -0.90
CA ALA A 147 -3.85 4.89 -2.08
C ALA A 147 -3.97 3.62 -2.92
N ALA A 148 -4.37 3.75 -4.17
CA ALA A 148 -4.41 2.64 -5.11
C ALA A 148 -3.60 2.96 -6.37
N GLU A 149 -2.94 1.94 -6.90
CA GLU A 149 -2.30 1.97 -8.21
C GLU A 149 -3.10 1.11 -9.19
N THR A 150 -3.26 1.59 -10.42
CA THR A 150 -3.83 0.83 -11.54
C THR A 150 -3.01 1.07 -12.81
N GLY A 151 -3.30 0.34 -13.87
CA GLY A 151 -2.83 0.70 -15.20
C GLY A 151 -3.29 2.10 -15.61
N ALA A 152 -2.47 2.77 -16.44
CA ALA A 152 -2.63 4.18 -16.80
C ALA A 152 -3.99 4.54 -17.43
N ASP A 153 -4.66 3.58 -18.06
CA ASP A 153 -5.91 3.78 -18.79
C ASP A 153 -7.08 3.03 -18.11
N GLU A 154 -6.84 2.44 -16.93
CA GLU A 154 -7.89 1.86 -16.09
C GLU A 154 -8.62 2.98 -15.32
N GLN A 155 -9.90 2.72 -15.02
CA GLN A 155 -10.71 3.56 -14.13
C GLN A 155 -10.92 2.85 -12.81
N LEU A 156 -10.93 3.62 -11.72
CA LEU A 156 -11.24 3.13 -10.40
C LEU A 156 -12.44 3.91 -9.84
N THR A 157 -13.59 3.25 -9.79
CA THR A 157 -14.80 3.80 -9.19
C THR A 157 -15.37 2.77 -8.24
N VAL A 158 -15.58 3.16 -6.98
CA VAL A 158 -16.07 2.29 -5.92
C VAL A 158 -17.16 3.06 -5.17
N LYS A 159 -18.34 2.46 -5.02
CA LYS A 159 -19.47 3.09 -4.33
C LYS A 159 -19.09 3.42 -2.89
N GLY A 160 -19.43 4.62 -2.43
CA GLY A 160 -19.12 5.06 -1.07
C GLY A 160 -17.68 5.58 -0.89
N LEU A 161 -16.87 5.64 -1.97
CA LEU A 161 -15.54 6.23 -1.96
C LEU A 161 -15.44 7.38 -2.97
N ALA A 162 -14.98 8.54 -2.50
CA ALA A 162 -14.73 9.72 -3.32
C ALA A 162 -13.26 9.84 -3.69
N THR A 163 -12.98 10.03 -4.98
CA THR A 163 -11.64 10.34 -5.50
C THR A 163 -11.21 11.74 -5.10
N GLN A 164 -10.13 11.83 -4.33
CA GLN A 164 -9.50 13.08 -3.92
C GLN A 164 -8.38 13.49 -4.88
N VAL A 165 -7.69 12.50 -5.45
CA VAL A 165 -6.61 12.69 -6.42
C VAL A 165 -6.61 11.57 -7.43
N GLU A 166 -6.36 11.95 -8.68
CA GLU A 166 -6.00 11.04 -9.74
C GLU A 166 -4.74 11.60 -10.44
N ARG A 167 -3.71 10.75 -10.62
CA ARG A 167 -2.47 11.17 -11.29
C ARG A 167 -1.87 10.05 -12.11
N LYS A 168 -1.74 10.26 -13.43
CA LYS A 168 -0.99 9.38 -14.32
C LYS A 168 0.53 9.53 -14.11
N VAL A 169 1.24 8.41 -13.94
CA VAL A 169 2.69 8.34 -13.79
C VAL A 169 3.23 7.22 -14.69
N GLY A 170 3.68 7.58 -15.90
CA GLY A 170 4.13 6.61 -16.88
C GLY A 170 3.01 5.65 -17.29
N LYS A 171 3.19 4.35 -17.00
CA LYS A 171 2.20 3.28 -17.27
C LYS A 171 1.22 3.03 -16.13
N ALA A 172 1.38 3.73 -15.01
CA ALA A 172 0.53 3.63 -13.84
C ALA A 172 -0.40 4.84 -13.73
N ARG A 173 -1.49 4.68 -12.99
CA ARG A 173 -2.34 5.75 -12.49
C ARG A 173 -2.48 5.58 -10.99
N LEU A 174 -2.17 6.65 -10.26
CA LEU A 174 -2.29 6.72 -8.81
C LEU A 174 -3.61 7.37 -8.43
N TRP A 175 -4.28 6.78 -7.47
CA TRP A 175 -5.55 7.24 -6.93
C TRP A 175 -5.41 7.47 -5.43
N LEU A 176 -5.84 8.63 -4.95
CA LEU A 176 -6.11 8.84 -3.53
C LEU A 176 -7.60 8.96 -3.32
N LEU A 177 -8.17 8.09 -2.48
CA LEU A 177 -9.59 8.02 -2.19
C LEU A 177 -9.85 8.19 -0.69
N ARG A 178 -11.09 8.56 -0.35
CA ARG A 178 -11.65 8.57 1.02
C ARG A 178 -13.10 8.09 1.00
N ALA A 179 -13.63 7.69 2.15
CA ALA A 179 -15.06 7.48 2.29
C ALA A 179 -15.86 8.74 1.93
N GLU A 180 -16.97 8.56 1.22
CA GLU A 180 -17.98 9.61 1.06
C GLU A 180 -18.57 9.95 2.44
N GLY A 181 -18.69 11.26 2.71
CA GLY A 181 -19.24 11.77 3.98
C GLY A 181 -20.75 11.70 4.04
#